data_AF-A0A498IVW1-F1
#
_entry.id   AF-A0A498IVW1-F1
#
_cell.length_a   1.000
_cell.length_b   1.000
_cell.length_c   1.000
_cell.angle_alpha   90.00
_cell.angle_beta   90.00
_cell.angle_gamma   90.00
#
_symmetry.space_group_name_H-M   'P 1'
#
loop_
_entity.id
_entity.type
_entity.pdbx_description
1 polymer ?
#
loop_
_entity_poly.entity_id
_entity_poly.type
_entity_poly.pdbx_seq_one_letter_code
_entity_poly.pdbx_strand_id
1 'polypeptide(L)'
;MDPPVLPSPFLLKANTKNKYLSYQLDAESDLNEIVQFFEDNENSRFIKFITEKPNNEDYADKNYVHIKCSYIGNYLRRVDQNKLLVLAAAADQNETKDNWTCTLFKVEPVEPPNSNNLITRCRLRHLQTDLLTTPFIENIFELSLNQKTHDARGVDIYQLLIHKCISNRTFKSKPKK
;
A
#
# COMPACT_ATOMS: atom_id res chain seq x y z
N MET A 1 -5.92 -25.86 -0.43
CA MET A 1 -6.49 -24.54 -0.73
C MET A 1 -5.32 -23.61 -0.99
N ASP A 2 -5.37 -22.84 -2.07
CA ASP A 2 -4.30 -21.91 -2.43
C ASP A 2 -4.23 -20.76 -1.40
N PRO A 3 -3.03 -20.21 -1.12
CA PRO A 3 -2.88 -19.12 -0.17
C PRO A 3 -3.68 -17.87 -0.61
N PRO A 4 -4.23 -17.07 0.32
CA PRO A 4 -4.94 -15.84 0.01
C PRO A 4 -4.07 -14.88 -0.82
N VAL A 5 -4.66 -14.27 -1.83
CA VAL A 5 -3.95 -13.39 -2.76
C VAL A 5 -4.24 -11.93 -2.45
N LEU A 6 -3.17 -11.13 -2.30
CA LEU A 6 -3.30 -9.68 -2.26
C LEU A 6 -3.50 -9.16 -3.71
N PRO A 7 -4.53 -8.34 -3.98
CA PRO A 7 -4.74 -7.80 -5.32
C PRO A 7 -3.58 -6.91 -5.76
N SER A 8 -3.24 -6.96 -7.04
CA SER A 8 -2.24 -6.10 -7.66
C SER A 8 -2.63 -5.80 -9.12
N PRO A 9 -2.73 -4.53 -9.55
CA PRO A 9 -2.66 -3.33 -8.72
C PRO A 9 -3.85 -3.22 -7.76
N PHE A 10 -3.67 -2.46 -6.67
CA PHE A 10 -4.69 -2.22 -5.67
C PHE A 10 -4.75 -0.76 -5.23
N LEU A 11 -5.88 -0.42 -4.60
CA LEU A 11 -6.10 0.81 -3.86
C LEU A 11 -6.17 0.47 -2.37
N LEU A 12 -5.46 1.23 -1.54
CA LEU A 12 -5.49 1.08 -0.08
C LEU A 12 -6.38 2.16 0.53
N LYS A 13 -7.45 1.79 1.22
CA LYS A 13 -8.38 2.75 1.82
C LYS A 13 -8.38 2.63 3.34
N ALA A 14 -8.19 3.75 4.05
CA ALA A 14 -8.23 3.75 5.51
C ALA A 14 -9.68 3.63 6.03
N ASN A 15 -9.90 2.73 6.99
CA ASN A 15 -11.21 2.52 7.59
C ASN A 15 -11.75 3.76 8.34
N THR A 16 -10.87 4.57 8.92
CA THR A 16 -11.23 5.70 9.81
C THR A 16 -11.76 6.94 9.10
N LYS A 17 -11.33 7.17 7.84
CA LYS A 17 -11.69 8.37 7.07
C LYS A 17 -12.29 8.10 5.71
N ASN A 18 -12.34 6.84 5.28
CA ASN A 18 -12.83 6.46 3.97
C ASN A 18 -12.08 7.19 2.82
N LYS A 19 -10.79 7.47 3.02
CA LYS A 19 -9.87 8.06 2.02
C LYS A 19 -8.90 7.02 1.52
N TYR A 20 -8.49 7.16 0.26
CA TYR A 20 -7.44 6.35 -0.35
C TYR A 20 -6.05 6.88 0.02
N LEU A 21 -5.11 5.96 0.24
CA LEU A 21 -3.70 6.29 0.28
C LEU A 21 -3.30 6.84 -1.08
N SER A 22 -2.75 8.05 -1.11
CA SER A 22 -2.32 8.74 -2.31
C SER A 22 -0.91 9.23 -2.13
N TYR A 23 -0.08 9.01 -3.14
CA TYR A 23 1.15 9.76 -3.32
C TYR A 23 0.82 11.26 -3.49
N GLN A 24 1.58 12.13 -2.83
CA GLN A 24 1.40 13.57 -2.88
C GLN A 24 2.45 14.19 -3.79
N LEU A 25 1.98 14.99 -4.75
CA LEU A 25 2.81 15.94 -5.47
C LEU A 25 2.75 17.25 -4.70
N ASP A 26 3.87 17.64 -4.12
CA ASP A 26 4.03 18.97 -3.57
C ASP A 26 5.04 19.71 -4.46
N ALA A 27 4.58 20.78 -5.10
CA ALA A 27 5.41 21.60 -5.97
C ALA A 27 6.27 22.60 -5.18
N GLU A 28 5.93 22.84 -3.91
CA GLU A 28 6.63 23.75 -3.00
C GLU A 28 7.56 22.99 -2.04
N SER A 29 7.27 21.71 -1.79
CA SER A 29 8.15 20.79 -1.03
C SER A 29 8.95 19.90 -1.97
N ASP A 30 10.27 19.87 -1.81
CA ASP A 30 11.15 18.95 -2.54
C ASP A 30 10.87 17.47 -2.22
N LEU A 31 10.07 17.18 -1.19
CA LEU A 31 9.73 15.83 -0.73
C LEU A 31 8.51 15.26 -1.46
N ASN A 32 8.67 15.02 -2.76
CA ASN A 32 7.73 14.30 -3.62
C ASN A 32 7.79 12.78 -3.38
N GLU A 33 7.69 12.34 -2.13
CA GLU A 33 7.76 10.91 -1.76
C GLU A 33 6.70 10.52 -0.72
N ILE A 34 5.94 11.50 -0.23
CA ILE A 34 4.98 11.31 0.85
C ILE A 34 3.73 10.61 0.33
N VAL A 35 3.23 9.67 1.14
CA VAL A 35 1.96 8.99 0.91
C VAL A 35 1.00 9.28 2.07
N GLN A 36 -0.21 9.75 1.74
CA GLN A 36 -1.20 10.25 2.69
C GLN A 36 -2.59 9.73 2.36
N PHE A 37 -3.41 9.48 3.39
CA PHE A 37 -4.82 9.14 3.21
C PHE A 37 -5.66 10.41 3.00
N PHE A 38 -5.73 10.87 1.76
CA PHE A 38 -6.37 12.15 1.42
C PHE A 38 -7.32 12.07 0.21
N GLU A 39 -7.04 11.19 -0.76
CA GLU A 39 -7.77 11.16 -2.04
C GLU A 39 -9.14 10.48 -1.91
N ASP A 40 -10.13 11.04 -2.61
CA ASP A 40 -11.49 10.47 -2.75
C ASP A 40 -11.71 9.83 -4.13
N ASN A 41 -11.04 10.35 -5.17
CA ASN A 41 -11.23 9.91 -6.53
C ASN A 41 -10.54 8.57 -6.78
N GLU A 42 -11.33 7.50 -6.84
CA GLU A 42 -10.86 6.14 -7.13
C GLU A 42 -10.17 5.97 -8.50
N ASN A 43 -10.31 6.94 -9.41
CA ASN A 43 -9.65 6.94 -10.71
C ASN A 43 -8.33 7.73 -10.72
N SER A 44 -7.94 8.33 -9.58
CA SER A 44 -6.69 9.06 -9.46
C SER A 44 -5.49 8.16 -9.78
N ARG A 45 -4.51 8.69 -10.50
CA ARG A 45 -3.29 7.94 -10.84
C ARG A 45 -2.35 7.78 -9.63
N PHE A 46 -2.53 8.59 -8.59
CA PHE A 46 -1.64 8.67 -7.43
C PHE A 46 -1.98 7.68 -6.31
N ILE A 47 -3.13 7.01 -6.39
CA ILE A 47 -3.61 6.05 -5.37
C ILE A 47 -3.34 4.59 -5.72
N LYS A 48 -2.64 4.35 -6.82
CA LYS A 48 -2.39 3.01 -7.34
C LYS A 48 -1.09 2.46 -6.79
N PHE A 49 -1.18 1.30 -6.15
CA PHE A 49 -0.04 0.57 -5.63
C PHE A 49 0.03 -0.81 -6.24
N ILE A 50 1.25 -1.30 -6.40
CA ILE A 50 1.56 -2.62 -6.94
C ILE A 50 2.23 -3.39 -5.81
N THR A 51 1.90 -4.68 -5.69
CA THR A 51 2.65 -5.58 -4.83
C THR A 51 3.52 -6.52 -5.64
N GLU A 52 4.73 -6.72 -5.13
CA GLU A 52 5.71 -7.66 -5.65
C GLU A 52 6.08 -8.66 -4.55
N LYS A 53 6.38 -9.89 -4.95
CA LYS A 53 6.79 -10.94 -4.01
C LYS A 53 8.19 -10.65 -3.47
N PRO A 54 8.52 -11.13 -2.26
CA PRO A 54 9.88 -11.13 -1.76
C PRO A 54 10.81 -11.95 -2.66
N ASN A 55 12.07 -11.54 -2.75
CA ASN A 55 13.17 -12.29 -3.38
C ASN A 55 13.67 -13.40 -2.47
N ASN A 56 13.63 -13.22 -1.15
CA ASN A 56 14.02 -14.25 -0.19
C ASN A 56 12.87 -15.24 0.05
N GLU A 57 13.16 -16.52 -0.18
CA GLU A 57 12.24 -17.64 0.03
C GLU A 57 11.73 -17.74 1.47
N ASP A 58 12.50 -17.27 2.45
CA ASP A 58 12.08 -17.21 3.86
C ASP A 58 10.81 -16.38 4.07
N TYR A 59 10.49 -15.46 3.15
CA TYR A 59 9.35 -14.57 3.23
C TYR A 59 8.26 -14.85 2.19
N ALA A 60 8.59 -15.55 1.10
CA ALA A 60 7.71 -15.75 -0.06
C ALA A 60 6.35 -16.39 0.29
N ASP A 61 6.35 -17.38 1.19
CA ASP A 61 5.12 -18.11 1.59
C ASP A 61 4.50 -17.59 2.90
N LYS A 62 4.96 -16.44 3.41
CA LYS A 62 4.55 -15.89 4.72
C LYS A 62 3.73 -14.60 4.61
N ASN A 63 3.11 -14.37 3.45
CA ASN A 63 2.32 -13.16 3.12
C ASN A 63 3.11 -11.86 3.25
N TYR A 64 4.43 -11.90 3.05
CA TYR A 64 5.22 -10.70 2.90
C TYR A 64 5.16 -10.20 1.47
N VAL A 65 5.15 -8.88 1.31
CA VAL A 65 5.14 -8.20 0.01
C VAL A 65 6.00 -6.95 0.07
N HIS A 66 6.53 -6.57 -1.08
CA HIS A 66 6.95 -5.20 -1.35
C HIS A 66 5.75 -4.42 -1.86
N ILE A 67 5.60 -3.16 -1.44
CA ILE A 67 4.54 -2.27 -1.92
C ILE A 67 5.18 -1.12 -2.67
N LYS A 68 4.77 -0.91 -3.92
CA LYS A 68 5.33 0.07 -4.84
C LYS A 68 4.28 1.09 -5.25
N CYS A 69 4.60 2.38 -5.19
CA CYS A 69 3.74 3.40 -5.80
C CYS A 69 3.85 3.29 -7.32
N SER A 70 2.74 3.05 -8.01
CA SER A 70 2.79 2.83 -9.47
C SER A 70 3.09 4.11 -10.25
N TYR A 71 2.91 5.28 -9.65
CA TYR A 71 3.15 6.56 -10.31
C TYR A 71 4.65 6.87 -10.45
N ILE A 72 5.39 6.83 -9.35
CA ILE A 72 6.83 7.12 -9.32
C ILE A 72 7.71 5.87 -9.50
N GLY A 73 7.17 4.68 -9.24
CA GLY A 73 7.90 3.43 -9.38
C GLY A 73 8.84 3.11 -8.21
N ASN A 74 8.65 3.74 -7.06
CA ASN A 74 9.44 3.49 -5.85
C ASN A 74 8.66 2.67 -4.81
N TYR A 75 9.38 1.87 -4.03
CA TYR A 75 8.86 1.06 -2.93
C TYR A 75 8.66 1.88 -1.66
N LEU A 76 7.70 1.43 -0.85
CA LEU A 76 7.45 1.94 0.48
C LEU A 76 8.57 1.52 1.42
N ARG A 77 9.15 2.49 2.13
CA ARG A 77 10.08 2.28 3.25
C ARG A 77 9.95 3.41 4.25
N ARG A 78 10.61 3.26 5.40
CA ARG A 78 10.76 4.36 6.35
C ARG A 78 11.55 5.52 5.73
N VAL A 79 11.27 6.74 6.19
CA VAL A 79 12.01 7.95 5.76
C VAL A 79 13.47 7.92 6.19
N ASP A 80 13.73 7.55 7.45
CA ASP A 80 15.06 7.45 8.04
C ASP A 80 15.09 6.44 9.22
N GLN A 81 16.27 6.22 9.79
CA GLN A 81 16.50 5.28 10.90
C GLN A 81 15.82 5.66 12.23
N ASN A 82 15.49 6.94 12.42
CA ASN A 82 14.96 7.49 13.66
C ASN A 82 13.45 7.74 13.61
N LYS A 83 12.89 7.92 12.42
CA LYS A 83 11.48 8.23 12.21
C LYS A 83 10.69 7.00 11.75
N LEU A 84 9.40 7.00 12.08
CA LEU A 84 8.46 5.93 11.76
C LEU A 84 7.56 6.25 10.56
N LEU A 85 7.71 7.45 9.98
CA LEU A 85 7.04 7.86 8.75
C LEU A 85 7.46 6.97 7.57
N VAL A 86 6.50 6.58 6.73
CA VAL A 86 6.68 5.74 5.54
C VAL A 86 6.49 6.58 4.28
N LEU A 87 7.41 6.44 3.32
CA LEU A 87 7.45 7.17 2.05
C LEU A 87 7.59 6.19 0.87
N ALA A 88 7.21 6.61 -0.34
CA ALA A 88 7.50 5.91 -1.59
C ALA A 88 8.88 6.34 -2.14
N ALA A 89 9.95 5.90 -1.48
CA ALA A 89 11.29 6.47 -1.63
C ALA A 89 12.42 5.46 -1.92
N ALA A 90 12.12 4.16 -1.99
CA ALA A 90 13.11 3.14 -2.32
C ALA A 90 13.07 2.81 -3.81
N ALA A 91 14.19 2.98 -4.52
CA ALA A 91 14.30 2.56 -5.92
C ALA A 91 14.30 1.02 -6.06
N ASP A 92 14.88 0.33 -5.06
CA ASP A 92 15.08 -1.12 -5.04
C ASP A 92 14.46 -1.75 -3.80
N GLN A 93 14.20 -3.05 -3.88
CA GLN A 93 13.71 -3.86 -2.78
C GLN A 93 14.81 -4.07 -1.72
N ASN A 94 14.44 -4.06 -0.43
CA ASN A 94 15.34 -4.40 0.67
C ASN A 94 14.64 -5.28 1.72
N GLU A 95 15.21 -6.47 1.96
CA GLU A 95 14.63 -7.50 2.82
C GLU A 95 15.45 -7.74 4.10
N THR A 96 16.49 -6.93 4.32
CA THR A 96 17.34 -7.03 5.50
C THR A 96 16.59 -6.55 6.73
N LYS A 97 16.28 -7.48 7.64
CA LYS A 97 15.50 -7.20 8.85
C LYS A 97 16.15 -6.19 9.79
N ASP A 98 17.46 -6.00 9.77
CA ASP A 98 18.16 -5.02 10.63
C ASP A 98 18.39 -3.67 9.94
N ASN A 99 17.95 -3.51 8.68
CA ASN A 99 18.14 -2.29 7.91
C ASN A 99 16.84 -1.46 7.89
N TRP A 100 16.92 -0.21 8.35
CA TRP A 100 15.76 0.68 8.40
C TRP A 100 15.15 0.97 7.02
N THR A 101 15.91 0.81 5.94
CA THR A 101 15.44 0.93 4.55
C THR A 101 14.66 -0.29 4.06
N CYS A 102 14.41 -1.29 4.91
CA CYS A 102 13.59 -2.46 4.56
C CYS A 102 12.26 -2.03 3.94
N THR A 103 11.85 -2.74 2.88
CA THR A 103 10.64 -2.46 2.09
C THR A 103 9.56 -3.52 2.27
N LEU A 104 9.81 -4.53 3.12
CA LEU A 104 8.89 -5.65 3.32
C LEU A 104 7.81 -5.33 4.34
N PHE A 105 6.57 -5.62 3.94
CA PHE A 105 5.40 -5.60 4.79
C PHE A 105 4.73 -6.96 4.80
N LYS A 106 4.41 -7.47 6.00
CA LYS A 106 3.51 -8.61 6.17
C LYS A 106 2.07 -8.14 6.04
N VAL A 107 1.32 -8.81 5.19
CA VAL A 107 -0.14 -8.66 5.09
C VAL A 107 -0.79 -9.56 6.13
N GLU A 108 -1.55 -8.96 7.05
CA GLU A 108 -2.34 -9.69 8.04
C GLU A 108 -3.83 -9.54 7.69
N PRO A 109 -4.46 -10.56 7.06
CA PRO A 109 -5.90 -10.52 6.76
C PRO A 109 -6.73 -10.33 8.04
N VAL A 110 -7.74 -9.48 7.96
CA VAL A 110 -8.68 -9.22 9.08
C VAL A 110 -9.84 -10.21 9.07
N GLU A 111 -10.14 -10.76 7.90
CA GLU A 111 -11.23 -11.70 7.64
C GLU A 111 -10.74 -12.77 6.64
N PRO A 112 -11.44 -13.91 6.53
CA PRO A 112 -11.15 -14.89 5.49
C PRO A 112 -11.21 -14.25 4.10
N PRO A 113 -10.42 -14.74 3.12
CA PRO A 113 -10.48 -14.22 1.76
C PRO A 113 -11.89 -14.39 1.17
N ASN A 114 -12.21 -13.54 0.20
CA ASN A 114 -13.51 -13.62 -0.48
C ASN A 114 -13.61 -14.87 -1.38
N SER A 115 -14.74 -15.04 -2.07
CA SER A 115 -15.00 -16.17 -2.97
C SER A 115 -13.97 -16.34 -4.10
N ASN A 116 -13.21 -15.29 -4.42
CA ASN A 116 -12.15 -15.31 -5.43
C ASN A 116 -10.76 -15.51 -4.80
N ASN A 117 -10.70 -15.93 -3.55
CA ASN A 117 -9.48 -16.09 -2.75
C ASN A 117 -8.69 -14.78 -2.54
N LEU A 118 -9.34 -13.61 -2.62
CA LEU A 118 -8.69 -12.32 -2.47
C LEU A 118 -8.82 -11.77 -1.05
N ILE A 119 -7.74 -11.17 -0.55
CA ILE A 119 -7.75 -10.39 0.67
C ILE A 119 -8.43 -9.05 0.39
N THR A 120 -9.54 -8.78 1.09
CA THR A 120 -10.34 -7.54 0.97
C THR A 120 -10.08 -6.55 2.09
N ARG A 121 -9.64 -7.04 3.26
CA ARG A 121 -9.30 -6.23 4.42
C ARG A 121 -8.07 -6.78 5.11
N CYS A 122 -7.12 -5.90 5.42
CA CYS A 122 -5.86 -6.32 6.03
C CYS A 122 -5.31 -5.26 6.98
N ARG A 123 -4.30 -5.68 7.74
CA ARG A 123 -3.29 -4.81 8.34
C ARG A 123 -1.96 -5.02 7.63
N LEU A 124 -1.08 -4.02 7.70
CA LEU A 124 0.26 -4.09 7.13
C LEU A 124 1.27 -3.93 8.27
N ARG A 125 2.12 -4.94 8.47
CA ARG A 125 3.17 -4.93 9.48
C ARG A 125 4.54 -4.82 8.81
N HIS A 126 5.31 -3.82 9.18
CA HIS A 126 6.65 -3.64 8.63
C HIS A 126 7.64 -4.65 9.22
N LEU A 127 8.43 -5.32 8.37
CA LEU A 127 9.32 -6.42 8.79
C LEU A 127 10.38 -5.96 9.80
N GLN A 128 11.09 -4.86 9.53
CA GLN A 128 12.23 -4.44 10.34
C GLN A 128 11.83 -3.94 11.73
N THR A 129 10.73 -3.19 11.84
CA THR A 129 10.29 -2.63 13.12
C THR A 129 9.29 -3.51 13.86
N ASP A 130 8.67 -4.48 13.16
CA ASP A 130 7.57 -5.30 13.68
C ASP A 130 6.32 -4.46 14.05
N LEU A 131 6.25 -3.20 13.60
CA LEU A 131 5.16 -2.27 13.86
C LEU A 131 4.13 -2.30 12.73
N LEU A 132 2.87 -2.07 13.10
CA LEU A 132 1.76 -1.91 12.18
C LEU A 132 1.74 -0.49 11.61
N THR A 133 1.34 -0.38 10.35
CA THR A 133 1.05 0.91 9.73
C THR A 133 -0.27 1.47 10.25
N THR A 134 -0.32 2.78 10.42
CA THR A 134 -1.52 3.55 10.73
C THR A 134 -1.45 4.91 10.01
N PRO A 135 -2.58 5.53 9.68
CA PRO A 135 -2.60 6.97 9.38
C PRO A 135 -2.12 7.75 10.61
N PHE A 136 -1.09 8.59 10.45
CA PHE A 136 -0.58 9.46 11.51
C PHE A 136 -1.55 10.61 11.78
N ILE A 137 -1.94 10.79 13.04
CA ILE A 137 -3.03 11.67 13.46
C ILE A 137 -2.47 12.99 13.99
N GLU A 138 -1.83 13.76 13.12
CA GLU A 138 -1.56 15.20 13.33
C GLU A 138 -2.16 16.02 12.17
N ASN A 139 -3.38 15.69 11.77
CA ASN A 139 -4.14 16.27 10.65
C ASN A 139 -3.62 15.99 9.22
N ILE A 140 -2.43 15.43 9.06
CA ILE A 140 -1.81 15.20 7.73
C ILE A 140 -2.06 13.76 7.20
N PHE A 141 -2.43 12.79 8.07
CA PHE A 141 -2.82 11.43 7.67
C PHE A 141 -1.78 10.67 6.83
N GLU A 142 -0.52 10.97 7.07
CA GLU A 142 0.62 10.25 6.49
C GLU A 142 0.64 8.79 6.93
N LEU A 143 1.10 7.90 6.07
CA LEU A 143 1.33 6.52 6.46
C LEU A 143 2.53 6.45 7.41
N SER A 144 2.30 5.99 8.64
CA SER A 144 3.35 5.87 9.65
C SER A 144 3.27 4.55 10.39
N LEU A 145 4.36 4.13 10.99
CA LEU A 145 4.43 2.97 11.87
C LEU A 145 4.13 3.40 13.30
N ASN A 146 3.36 2.61 14.06
CA ASN A 146 2.92 3.03 15.39
C ASN A 146 3.17 1.96 16.46
N GLN A 147 2.40 0.87 16.46
CA GLN A 147 2.40 -0.11 17.53
C GLN A 147 2.49 -1.54 17.00
N LYS A 148 2.91 -2.47 17.86
CA LYS A 148 3.01 -3.90 17.52
C LYS A 148 1.65 -4.59 17.59
N THR A 149 0.82 -4.21 18.55
CA THR A 149 -0.51 -4.78 18.78
C THR A 149 -1.54 -4.12 17.90
N HIS A 150 -2.62 -4.85 17.57
CA HIS A 150 -3.72 -4.30 16.79
C HIS A 150 -4.36 -3.11 17.51
N ASP A 151 -4.69 -2.04 16.78
CA ASP A 151 -5.38 -0.90 17.38
C ASP A 151 -6.83 -1.28 17.71
N ALA A 152 -7.25 -1.05 18.95
CA ALA A 152 -8.60 -1.40 19.42
C ALA A 152 -9.72 -0.68 18.64
N ARG A 153 -9.43 0.47 18.03
CA ARG A 153 -10.37 1.24 17.19
C ARG A 153 -10.29 0.84 15.72
N GLY A 154 -9.36 -0.04 15.34
CA GLY A 154 -9.17 -0.52 13.97
C GLY A 154 -8.60 0.54 13.03
N VAL A 155 -7.78 1.48 13.53
CA VAL A 155 -7.14 2.51 12.70
C VAL A 155 -6.03 1.96 11.79
N ASP A 156 -5.53 0.77 12.13
CA ASP A 156 -4.55 -0.04 11.40
C ASP A 156 -5.18 -0.97 10.35
N ILE A 157 -6.51 -0.93 10.19
CA ILE A 157 -7.25 -1.75 9.24
C ILE A 157 -7.48 -0.96 7.95
N TYR A 158 -7.17 -1.60 6.84
CA TYR A 158 -7.37 -1.07 5.50
C TYR A 158 -8.33 -1.95 4.68
N GLN A 159 -9.10 -1.30 3.82
CA GLN A 159 -9.81 -1.97 2.74
C GLN A 159 -8.93 -1.97 1.48
N LEU A 160 -8.88 -3.11 0.81
CA LEU A 160 -8.18 -3.32 -0.44
C LEU A 160 -9.19 -3.41 -1.57
N LEU A 161 -9.04 -2.57 -2.58
CA LEU A 161 -9.88 -2.59 -3.77
C LEU A 161 -9.03 -2.90 -4.99
N ILE A 162 -9.50 -3.82 -5.84
CA ILE A 162 -8.89 -4.03 -7.15
C ILE A 162 -9.17 -2.79 -7.99
N HIS A 163 -8.12 -2.15 -8.48
CA HIS A 163 -8.29 -1.10 -9.47
C HIS A 163 -8.63 -1.75 -10.82
N LYS A 164 -9.92 -1.73 -11.18
CA LYS A 164 -10.37 -2.18 -12.50
C LYS A 164 -9.98 -1.12 -13.53
N CYS A 165 -9.08 -1.44 -14.45
CA CYS A 165 -8.89 -0.61 -15.64
C CYS A 165 -10.23 -0.51 -16.39
N ILE A 166 -10.80 0.69 -16.47
CA ILE A 166 -11.83 0.99 -17.46
C ILE A 166 -11.11 0.92 -18.82
N SER A 167 -11.18 -0.23 -19.50
CA SER A 167 -10.81 -0.27 -20.90
C SER A 167 -11.79 0.63 -21.63
N ASN A 168 -11.32 1.76 -22.17
CA ASN A 168 -12.09 2.50 -23.16
C ASN A 168 -12.41 1.51 -24.30
N ARG A 169 -13.65 1.02 -24.36
CA ARG A 169 -14.13 0.29 -25.53
C ARG A 169 -13.99 1.24 -26.70
N THR A 170 -13.09 0.89 -27.61
CA THR A 170 -12.91 1.57 -28.89
C THR A 170 -14.27 1.66 -29.58
N PHE A 171 -14.81 2.87 -29.72
CA PHE A 171 -15.90 3.10 -30.65
C PHE A 171 -15.37 2.80 -32.05
N LYS A 172 -15.68 1.61 -32.58
CA LYS A 172 -15.59 1.36 -34.03
C LYS A 172 -16.63 2.25 -34.69
N SER A 173 -16.23 3.42 -35.17
CA SER A 173 -17.00 4.17 -36.15
C SER A 173 -17.20 3.28 -37.38
N LYS A 174 -18.45 2.88 -37.66
CA LYS A 174 -18.80 2.21 -38.91
C LYS A 174 -18.51 3.16 -40.08
N PRO A 175 -17.96 2.69 -41.21
CA PRO A 175 -17.86 3.51 -42.41
C PRO A 175 -19.26 3.80 -42.94
N LYS A 176 -19.53 5.07 -43.27
CA LYS A 176 -20.70 5.45 -44.07
C LYS A 176 -20.50 4.86 -45.47
N LYS A 177 -21.48 4.08 -45.94
CA LYS A 177 -21.68 3.84 -47.37
C LYS A 177 -22.34 5.06 -47.98
#